data_AF-A0A163XPM6-F1
#
_entry.id   AF-A0A163XPM6-F1
#
_cell.length_a   1.000
_cell.length_b   1.000
_cell.length_c   1.000
_cell.angle_alpha   90.00
_cell.angle_beta   90.00
_cell.angle_gamma   90.00
#
_symmetry.space_group_name_H-M   'P 1'
#
loop_
_entity.id
_entity.type
_entity.pdbx_description
1 polymer ?
#
loop_
_entity_poly.entity_id
_entity_poly.type
_entity_poly.pdbx_seq_one_letter_code
_entity_poly.pdbx_strand_id
1 'polypeptide(L)'
;MGCPADQLLETISIGNLIDVIRKYHQMTFYTVDSMWCIQLFDHDVAANDQIDCIYENNREELIILLYVALEWVYDRLRGGTN
;
A
#
# COMPACT_ATOMS: atom_id res chain seq x y z
N MET A 1 19.84 19.59 0.97
CA MET A 1 19.73 18.92 2.28
C MET A 1 18.39 19.34 2.87
N GLY A 2 17.44 18.41 3.02
CA GLY A 2 16.11 18.70 3.58
C GLY A 2 16.18 18.90 5.09
N CYS A 3 15.23 19.66 5.67
CA CYS A 3 15.20 19.88 7.10
C CYS A 3 14.66 18.61 7.81
N PRO A 4 15.15 18.25 9.02
CA PRO A 4 14.69 17.06 9.73
C PRO A 4 13.18 17.04 10.04
N ALA A 5 12.54 18.21 10.15
CA ALA A 5 11.10 18.31 10.37
C ALA A 5 10.29 17.94 9.11
N ASP A 6 10.82 18.22 7.91
CA ASP A 6 10.18 17.85 6.65
C ASP A 6 10.18 16.32 6.48
N GLN A 7 11.29 15.67 6.84
CA GLN A 7 11.42 14.22 6.86
C GLN A 7 10.46 13.56 7.87
N LEU A 8 10.23 14.21 9.03
CA LEU A 8 9.26 13.75 10.03
C LEU A 8 7.81 13.88 9.54
N LEU A 9 7.46 14.98 8.88
CA LEU A 9 6.12 15.18 8.29
C LEU A 9 5.83 14.17 7.16
N GLU A 10 6.83 13.91 6.31
CA GLU A 10 6.75 12.88 5.27
C GLU A 10 6.64 11.46 5.87
N THR A 11 7.35 11.19 6.97
CA THR A 11 7.22 9.91 7.69
C THR A 11 5.82 9.74 8.31
N ILE A 12 5.24 10.81 8.87
CA ILE A 12 3.87 10.81 9.40
C ILE A 12 2.84 10.60 8.27
N SER A 13 3.08 11.15 7.08
CA SER A 13 2.16 10.94 5.94
C SER A 13 2.20 9.49 5.43
N ILE A 14 3.38 8.87 5.32
CA ILE A 14 3.53 7.46 4.92
C ILE A 14 2.85 6.50 5.91
N GLY A 15 3.10 6.68 7.21
CA GLY A 15 2.49 5.85 8.25
C GLY A 15 0.96 5.90 8.21
N ASN A 16 0.39 7.10 8.03
CA ASN A 16 -1.05 7.27 7.90
C ASN A 16 -1.62 6.57 6.64
N LEU A 17 -0.93 6.62 5.51
CA LEU A 17 -1.36 5.92 4.28
C LEU A 17 -1.38 4.40 4.48
N ILE A 18 -0.31 3.86 5.08
CA ILE A 18 -0.20 2.44 5.43
C ILE A 18 -1.36 2.03 6.34
N ASP A 19 -1.62 2.79 7.41
CA ASP A 19 -2.67 2.49 8.36
C ASP A 19 -4.07 2.54 7.73
N VAL A 20 -4.31 3.46 6.79
CA VAL A 20 -5.59 3.51 6.07
C VAL A 20 -5.75 2.28 5.17
N ILE A 21 -4.74 1.90 4.39
CA ILE A 21 -4.81 0.71 3.52
C ILE A 21 -5.05 -0.56 4.36
N ARG A 22 -4.35 -0.70 5.49
CA ARG A 22 -4.47 -1.86 6.40
C ARG A 22 -5.84 -2.00 7.06
N LYS A 23 -6.67 -0.95 7.10
CA LYS A 23 -8.05 -1.07 7.57
C LYS A 23 -8.91 -1.92 6.63
N TYR A 24 -8.54 -2.01 5.35
CA TYR A 24 -9.37 -2.66 4.33
C TYR A 24 -8.75 -3.93 3.76
N HIS A 25 -7.41 -4.04 3.76
CA HIS A 25 -6.71 -5.19 3.22
C HIS A 25 -5.50 -5.61 4.06
N GLN A 26 -5.14 -6.88 4.00
CA GLN A 26 -3.79 -7.31 4.34
C GLN A 26 -2.81 -6.81 3.28
N MET A 27 -1.56 -6.59 3.67
CA MET A 27 -0.59 -5.89 2.82
C MET A 27 0.83 -6.40 3.06
N THR A 28 1.56 -6.60 1.97
CA THR A 28 2.99 -6.95 1.96
C THR A 28 3.76 -5.89 1.19
N PHE A 29 4.92 -5.49 1.73
CA PHE A 29 5.89 -4.63 1.07
C PHE A 29 7.23 -5.33 0.94
N TYR A 30 7.84 -5.18 -0.23
CA TYR A 30 9.19 -5.68 -0.51
C TYR A 30 9.81 -4.83 -1.62
N THR A 31 11.06 -5.14 -1.95
CA THR A 31 11.77 -4.50 -3.06
C THR A 31 12.27 -5.53 -4.05
N VAL A 32 12.23 -5.19 -5.34
CA VAL A 32 12.81 -5.97 -6.45
C VAL A 32 13.50 -5.00 -7.39
N ASP A 33 14.77 -5.24 -7.71
CA ASP A 33 15.55 -4.39 -8.64
C ASP A 33 15.47 -2.88 -8.34
N SER A 34 15.55 -2.51 -7.06
CA SER A 34 15.44 -1.12 -6.56
C SER A 34 14.06 -0.49 -6.67
N MET A 35 13.02 -1.23 -7.05
CA MET A 35 11.62 -0.77 -7.02
C MET A 35 10.94 -1.26 -5.75
N TRP A 36 10.06 -0.43 -5.19
CA TRP A 36 9.11 -0.85 -4.18
C TRP A 36 7.98 -1.63 -4.83
N CYS A 37 7.60 -2.73 -4.20
CA CYS A 37 6.46 -3.55 -4.60
C CYS A 37 5.46 -3.61 -3.45
N ILE A 38 4.18 -3.55 -3.78
CA ILE A 38 3.07 -3.72 -2.84
C ILE A 38 2.18 -4.84 -3.36
N GLN A 39 1.75 -5.71 -2.44
CA GLN A 39 0.70 -6.69 -2.68
C GLN A 39 -0.38 -6.53 -1.63
N LEU A 40 -1.64 -6.54 -2.05
CA LEU A 40 -2.81 -6.50 -1.16
C LEU A 40 -3.58 -7.82 -1.22
N PHE A 41 -4.16 -8.20 -0.10
CA PHE A 41 -4.95 -9.42 0.06
C PHE A 41 -6.24 -9.11 0.84
N ASP A 42 -7.28 -9.92 0.65
CA ASP A 42 -8.49 -9.81 1.46
C ASP A 42 -8.18 -10.13 2.93
N HIS A 43 -8.88 -9.49 3.87
CA HIS A 43 -8.62 -9.68 5.31
C HIS A 43 -8.89 -11.11 5.79
N ASP A 44 -9.84 -11.79 5.17
CA ASP A 44 -10.27 -13.13 5.53
C ASP A 44 -9.36 -14.23 4.94
N VAL A 45 -8.30 -13.82 4.22
CA VAL A 45 -7.35 -14.69 3.55
C VAL A 45 -6.08 -14.82 4.40
N ALA A 46 -5.65 -16.03 4.73
CA ALA A 46 -4.35 -16.24 5.34
C ALA A 46 -3.26 -16.01 4.28
N ALA A 47 -2.63 -14.83 4.25
CA ALA A 47 -1.65 -14.46 3.21
C ALA A 47 -0.41 -15.38 3.13
N ASN A 48 -0.20 -16.26 4.12
CA ASN A 48 0.86 -17.27 4.15
C ASN A 48 0.49 -18.61 3.47
N ASP A 49 -0.73 -18.77 2.96
CA ASP A 49 -1.23 -20.02 2.37
C ASP A 49 -1.08 -20.10 0.83
N GLN A 50 -0.05 -19.45 0.25
CA GLN A 50 0.20 -19.40 -1.21
C GLN A 50 -0.98 -18.84 -2.03
N ILE A 51 -1.64 -17.81 -1.50
CA ILE A 51 -2.81 -17.21 -2.14
C ILE A 51 -2.37 -16.05 -3.02
N ASP A 52 -2.97 -15.95 -4.21
CA ASP A 52 -2.73 -14.84 -5.13
C ASP A 52 -3.22 -13.52 -4.52
N CYS A 53 -2.41 -12.47 -4.65
CA CYS A 53 -2.82 -11.13 -4.26
C CYS A 53 -3.96 -10.63 -5.14
N ILE A 54 -4.89 -9.89 -4.55
CA ILE A 54 -6.01 -9.26 -5.29
C ILE A 54 -5.57 -7.97 -6.01
N TYR A 55 -4.41 -7.45 -5.64
CA TYR A 55 -3.78 -6.30 -6.23
C TYR A 55 -2.27 -6.35 -6.03
N GLU A 56 -1.52 -6.03 -7.08
CA GLU A 56 -0.08 -5.88 -7.05
C GLU A 56 0.32 -4.66 -7.88
N ASN A 57 1.32 -3.92 -7.41
CA ASN A 57 1.92 -2.84 -8.17
C ASN A 57 3.36 -2.60 -7.73
N ASN A 58 4.14 -1.88 -8.55
CA ASN A 58 5.49 -1.47 -8.22
C ASN A 58 5.79 -0.04 -8.67
N ARG A 59 6.63 0.67 -7.93
CA ARG A 59 7.13 2.03 -8.28
C ARG A 59 8.51 2.24 -7.69
N GLU A 60 9.30 3.14 -8.28
CA GLU A 60 10.58 3.56 -7.72
C GLU A 60 10.41 4.30 -6.36
N GLU A 61 9.34 5.09 -6.22
CA GLU A 61 9.05 5.86 -5.02
C GLU A 61 7.91 5.23 -4.21
N LEU A 62 8.18 4.93 -2.93
CA LEU A 62 7.20 4.31 -2.02
C LEU A 62 5.93 5.17 -1.84
N ILE A 63 6.09 6.50 -1.76
CA ILE A 63 4.96 7.40 -1.55
C ILE A 63 3.98 7.35 -2.73
N ILE A 64 4.49 7.30 -3.97
CA ILE A 64 3.67 7.16 -5.18
C ILE A 64 2.96 5.81 -5.16
N LEU A 65 3.68 4.74 -4.80
CA LEU A 65 3.09 3.40 -4.69
C LEU A 65 1.91 3.37 -3.71
N LEU A 66 2.07 4.00 -2.54
CA LEU A 66 1.04 4.08 -1.51
C LEU A 66 -0.19 4.86 -1.97
N TYR A 67 -0.02 5.99 -2.66
CA TYR A 67 -1.15 6.73 -3.21
C TYR A 67 -1.92 5.92 -4.25
N VAL A 68 -1.22 5.27 -5.17
CA VAL A 68 -1.85 4.44 -6.22
C VAL A 68 -2.58 3.23 -5.63
N ALA A 69 -2.02 2.61 -4.59
CA ALA A 69 -2.69 1.54 -3.86
C ALA A 69 -3.95 2.06 -3.14
N LEU A 70 -3.86 3.22 -2.50
CA LEU A 70 -5.00 3.83 -1.81
C LEU A 70 -6.13 4.23 -2.78
N GLU A 71 -5.80 4.76 -3.96
CA GLU A 71 -6.78 5.03 -5.03
C GLU A 71 -7.53 3.75 -5.41
N TRP A 72 -6.81 2.65 -5.62
CA TRP A 72 -7.44 1.36 -5.91
C TRP A 72 -8.38 0.89 -4.78
N VAL A 73 -7.98 1.05 -3.52
CA VAL A 73 -8.84 0.74 -2.36
C VAL A 73 -10.11 1.59 -2.39
N TYR A 74 -9.99 2.89 -2.65
CA TYR A 74 -11.15 3.77 -2.74
C TYR A 74 -12.08 3.40 -3.90
N ASP A 75 -11.54 3.06 -5.07
CA ASP A 75 -12.34 2.64 -6.21
C ASP A 75 -13.12 1.35 -5.90
N ARG A 76 -12.50 0.39 -5.21
CA ARG A 76 -13.16 -0.84 -4.76
C ARG A 76 -14.28 -0.56 -3.74
N LEU A 77 -14.08 0.38 -2.83
CA LEU A 77 -15.11 0.80 -1.86
C LEU A 77 -16.27 1.55 -2.53
N ARG A 78 -15.99 2.36 -3.56
CA ARG A 78 -17.01 3.12 -4.31
C ARG A 78 -17.77 2.25 -5.30
N GLY A 79 -17.13 1.20 -5.81
CA GLY A 79 -17.67 0.22 -6.74
C GLY A 79 -18.45 -0.92 -6.09
N GLY A 80 -18.87 -0.79 -4.83
CA GLY A 80 -19.62 -1.80 -4.08
C GLY A 80 -20.99 -2.15 -4.67
N THR A 81 -21.01 -2.92 -5.77
CA THR A 81 -21.94 -3.99 -6.13
C THR A 81 -21.43 -4.69 -7.39
N ASN A 82 -20.94 -5.92 -7.24
CA ASN A 82 -21.32 -7.08 -8.06
C ASN A 82 -21.08 -8.34 -7.23
#